data_AF-A0A937UC06-F1
#
_entry.id   AF-A0A937UC06-F1
#
_cell.length_a   1.000
_cell.length_b   1.000
_cell.length_c   1.000
_cell.angle_alpha   90.00
_cell.angle_beta   90.00
_cell.angle_gamma   90.00
#
_symmetry.space_group_name_H-M   'P 1'
#
loop_
_entity.id
_entity.type
_entity.pdbx_description
1 polymer ?
#
loop_
_entity_poly.entity_id
_entity_poly.type
_entity_poly.pdbx_seq_one_letter_code
_entity_poly.pdbx_strand_id
1 'polypeptide(L)'
;MNVRRRRFAWEVMILATITGILTGDGLAEQGRYFARKEYVPKPLPVFAETKDKLPAPIYDEDPNYVSCYWKAWELAFRNFHEPAPQSGYISQFIDAAFNQNIFLWDTCFLTMFCDYAHPYVPGIRSLDNFYAKQHEDGEICREINRTTGKDFAPWVNREGKPLFSRWGYNWDKGQKQVDIVYRGRSVPTPAPKLTLDSLNHPIFAWAELESHRITADKARLELVWQPLVKYHEALEKYLMQGNGLYITDSASMDNATRNIYIKSGGTGIDISSEMVLFARNLSEIAGILGKRRQARQYRRKADELAELINKLMWDDKRAFYFDLSLDGKRAPVKSIAAFWTLLANVASKSQAAALAAELDNPATFGTLHCVPTLAADEPGFNPNGGYWNGAIWAPTEKMVVRGLENYGYDELAREVAMNHLHNVVEVYKETGTLWENYAPQSMSRGKPSSALSHNNLRIKRLEFLPRVFYRELPVYASLFTIAG
;
A
#
# COMPACT_ATOMS: atom_id res chain seq x y z
N MET A 1 -60.32 -24.62 -13.47
CA MET A 1 -59.12 -23.91 -13.98
C MET A 1 -58.11 -23.48 -12.89
N ASN A 2 -58.12 -24.07 -11.69
CA ASN A 2 -57.29 -23.59 -10.57
C ASN A 2 -56.40 -24.64 -9.86
N VAL A 3 -56.29 -25.85 -10.41
CA VAL A 3 -55.45 -26.93 -9.82
C VAL A 3 -54.14 -27.15 -10.61
N ARG A 4 -54.08 -26.81 -11.91
CA ARG A 4 -52.86 -26.95 -12.72
C ARG A 4 -51.81 -25.85 -12.50
N ARG A 5 -52.17 -24.66 -12.00
CA ARG A 5 -51.21 -23.59 -11.71
C ARG A 5 -50.45 -23.75 -10.39
N ARG A 6 -50.96 -24.57 -9.45
CA ARG A 6 -50.29 -24.82 -8.15
C ARG A 6 -49.24 -25.93 -8.19
N ARG A 7 -49.36 -26.89 -9.13
CA ARG A 7 -48.35 -27.96 -9.31
C ARG A 7 -47.06 -27.45 -9.98
N PHE A 8 -47.19 -26.52 -10.93
CA PHE A 8 -46.03 -25.94 -11.62
C PHE A 8 -45.15 -25.07 -10.70
N ALA A 9 -45.74 -24.38 -9.72
CA ALA A 9 -44.99 -23.56 -8.76
C ALA A 9 -44.19 -24.40 -7.74
N TRP A 10 -44.63 -25.63 -7.45
CA TRP A 10 -43.93 -26.53 -6.52
C TRP A 10 -42.78 -27.30 -7.21
N GLU A 11 -42.93 -27.71 -8.47
CA GLU A 11 -41.85 -28.37 -9.23
C GLU A 11 -40.71 -27.41 -9.61
N VAL A 12 -41.02 -26.12 -9.86
CA VAL A 12 -39.98 -25.09 -10.12
C VAL A 12 -39.21 -24.72 -8.84
N MET A 13 -39.83 -24.74 -7.65
CA MET A 13 -39.10 -24.53 -6.39
C MET A 13 -38.20 -25.71 -6.03
N ILE A 14 -38.59 -26.95 -6.34
CA ILE A 14 -37.76 -28.13 -6.07
C ILE A 14 -36.55 -28.18 -7.03
N LEU A 15 -36.69 -27.75 -8.29
CA LEU A 15 -35.53 -27.62 -9.19
C LEU A 15 -34.57 -26.48 -8.79
N ALA A 16 -35.07 -25.37 -8.23
CA ALA A 16 -34.23 -24.28 -7.73
C ALA A 16 -33.49 -24.64 -6.42
N THR A 17 -34.01 -25.59 -5.64
CA THR A 17 -33.38 -26.04 -4.40
C THR A 17 -32.38 -27.19 -4.65
N ILE A 18 -32.54 -27.97 -5.72
CA ILE A 18 -31.65 -29.09 -6.09
C ILE A 18 -30.49 -28.65 -7.00
N THR A 19 -30.60 -27.52 -7.71
CA THR A 19 -29.46 -26.93 -8.44
C THR A 19 -28.48 -26.16 -7.55
N GLY A 20 -28.86 -25.85 -6.30
CA GLY A 20 -27.99 -25.24 -5.29
C GLY A 20 -27.12 -26.22 -4.49
N ILE A 21 -27.19 -27.53 -4.76
CA ILE A 21 -26.53 -28.56 -3.93
C ILE A 21 -25.37 -29.27 -4.67
N LEU A 22 -25.06 -28.90 -5.92
CA LEU A 22 -23.98 -29.54 -6.70
C LEU A 22 -22.96 -28.57 -7.34
N THR A 23 -22.83 -27.35 -6.82
CA THR A 23 -21.63 -26.52 -7.00
C THR A 23 -21.04 -26.24 -5.63
N GLY A 24 -20.03 -27.01 -5.23
CA GLY A 24 -19.28 -26.84 -3.99
C GLY A 24 -18.38 -25.60 -3.98
N ASP A 25 -18.91 -24.44 -4.36
CA ASP A 25 -18.27 -23.15 -4.18
C ASP A 25 -19.20 -22.32 -3.26
N GLY A 26 -19.12 -22.59 -1.96
CA GLY A 26 -19.61 -21.68 -0.92
C GLY A 26 -18.76 -20.42 -0.90
N LEU A 27 -18.81 -19.62 -1.97
CA LEU A 27 -18.24 -18.28 -2.01
C LEU A 27 -19.17 -17.40 -1.19
N ALA A 28 -18.78 -17.12 0.05
CA ALA A 28 -19.34 -16.01 0.79
C ALA A 28 -19.37 -14.76 -0.10
N GLU A 29 -20.49 -14.04 -0.12
CA GLU A 29 -20.66 -12.85 -0.93
C GLU A 29 -19.62 -11.79 -0.51
N GLN A 30 -18.57 -11.61 -1.33
CA GLN A 30 -17.58 -10.55 -1.12
C GLN A 30 -18.23 -9.17 -1.22
N GLY A 31 -17.63 -8.19 -0.56
CA GLY A 31 -18.07 -6.81 -0.57
C GLY A 31 -19.29 -6.52 0.29
N ARG A 32 -19.66 -7.41 1.23
CA ARG A 32 -20.81 -7.26 2.13
C ARG A 32 -20.90 -5.88 2.81
N TYR A 33 -19.77 -5.27 3.12
CA TYR A 33 -19.69 -3.98 3.82
C TYR A 33 -19.75 -2.76 2.91
N PHE A 34 -19.70 -2.94 1.59
CA PHE A 34 -19.75 -1.87 0.62
C PHE A 34 -21.13 -1.79 -0.04
N ALA A 35 -21.79 -0.64 0.11
CA ALA A 35 -23.18 -0.46 -0.33
C ALA A 35 -23.33 -0.40 -1.85
N ARG A 36 -22.30 0.07 -2.57
CA ARG A 36 -22.33 0.14 -4.03
C ARG A 36 -22.03 -1.24 -4.62
N LYS A 37 -22.89 -1.71 -5.53
CA LYS A 37 -22.81 -3.07 -6.11
C LYS A 37 -22.70 -3.12 -7.63
N GLU A 38 -22.94 -2.00 -8.31
CA GLU A 38 -23.04 -1.97 -9.76
C GLU A 38 -22.10 -0.92 -10.38
N TYR A 39 -21.51 -1.29 -11.52
CA TYR A 39 -20.84 -0.36 -12.42
C TYR A 39 -21.88 0.28 -13.34
N VAL A 40 -21.83 1.61 -13.46
CA VAL A 40 -22.54 2.34 -14.49
C VAL A 40 -21.53 2.67 -15.59
N PRO A 41 -21.64 2.07 -16.79
CA PRO A 41 -20.69 2.30 -17.88
C PRO A 41 -20.59 3.77 -18.26
N LYS A 42 -19.36 4.24 -18.44
CA LYS A 42 -19.05 5.57 -18.99
C LYS A 42 -17.73 5.49 -19.74
N PRO A 43 -17.49 6.33 -20.76
CA PRO A 43 -16.19 6.36 -21.44
C PRO A 43 -15.04 6.67 -20.48
N LEU A 44 -13.84 6.17 -20.79
CA LEU A 44 -12.62 6.59 -20.10
C LEU A 44 -12.25 8.02 -20.51
N PRO A 45 -11.65 8.81 -19.61
CA PRO A 45 -11.19 10.15 -19.97
C PRO A 45 -10.03 10.07 -20.97
N VAL A 46 -10.00 10.99 -21.94
CA VAL A 46 -8.94 11.07 -22.96
C VAL A 46 -7.97 12.18 -22.58
N PHE A 47 -6.66 11.89 -22.64
CA PHE A 47 -5.63 12.84 -22.18
C PHE A 47 -5.68 14.16 -22.93
N ALA A 48 -5.76 14.14 -24.26
CA ALA A 48 -5.81 15.35 -25.09
C ALA A 48 -7.02 16.25 -24.78
N GLU A 49 -8.15 15.67 -24.36
CA GLU A 49 -9.39 16.41 -24.03
C GLU A 49 -9.44 16.90 -22.57
N THR A 50 -8.54 16.36 -21.74
CA THR A 50 -8.50 16.64 -20.29
C THR A 50 -7.31 17.50 -19.90
N LYS A 51 -6.22 17.51 -20.70
CA LYS A 51 -4.94 18.15 -20.38
C LYS A 51 -5.09 19.60 -19.90
N ASP A 52 -5.90 20.40 -20.58
CA ASP A 52 -6.08 21.83 -20.27
C ASP A 52 -6.88 22.09 -18.98
N LYS A 53 -7.41 21.03 -18.36
CA LYS A 53 -8.13 21.06 -17.07
C LYS A 53 -7.27 20.54 -15.91
N LEU A 54 -6.09 20.00 -16.21
CA LEU A 54 -5.14 19.52 -15.21
C LEU A 54 -4.29 20.69 -14.71
N PRO A 55 -3.77 20.63 -13.47
CA PRO A 55 -2.80 21.62 -13.00
C PRO A 55 -1.61 21.70 -13.95
N ALA A 56 -1.15 22.91 -14.26
CA ALA A 56 -0.01 23.14 -15.13
C ALA A 56 1.13 23.77 -14.31
N PRO A 57 2.24 23.05 -14.06
CA PRO A 57 3.38 23.65 -13.38
C PRO A 57 4.07 24.68 -14.27
N ILE A 58 4.58 25.75 -13.66
CA ILE A 58 5.38 26.78 -14.31
C ILE A 58 6.80 26.65 -13.76
N TYR A 59 7.75 26.25 -14.61
CA TYR A 59 9.15 26.11 -14.23
C TYR A 59 10.04 26.38 -15.45
N ASP A 60 10.26 27.65 -15.73
CA ASP A 60 10.92 28.11 -16.96
C ASP A 60 12.43 27.82 -16.98
N GLU A 61 13.04 27.59 -15.80
CA GLU A 61 14.48 27.37 -15.65
C GLU A 61 14.94 26.02 -16.23
N ASP A 62 14.12 24.98 -16.13
CA ASP A 62 14.37 23.69 -16.78
C ASP A 62 13.06 23.08 -17.34
N PRO A 63 12.80 23.20 -18.65
CA PRO A 63 11.56 22.68 -19.26
C PRO A 63 11.44 21.16 -19.20
N ASN A 64 12.50 20.42 -18.85
CA ASN A 64 12.43 18.97 -18.68
C ASN A 64 11.59 18.56 -17.47
N TYR A 65 11.51 19.41 -16.43
CA TYR A 65 10.62 19.18 -15.29
C TYR A 65 9.15 19.20 -15.73
N VAL A 66 8.77 20.22 -16.51
CA VAL A 66 7.41 20.35 -17.06
C VAL A 66 7.11 19.21 -18.05
N SER A 67 8.09 18.82 -18.87
CA SER A 67 7.97 17.68 -19.78
C SER A 67 7.77 16.35 -19.03
N CYS A 68 8.56 16.12 -17.97
CA CYS A 68 8.43 14.94 -17.10
C CYS A 68 7.07 14.90 -16.37
N TYR A 69 6.57 16.06 -15.92
CA TYR A 69 5.24 16.19 -15.35
C TYR A 69 4.14 15.78 -16.32
N TRP A 70 4.18 16.30 -17.56
CA TRP A 70 3.19 15.91 -18.58
C TRP A 70 3.32 14.45 -18.98
N LYS A 71 4.55 13.92 -18.95
CA LYS A 71 4.79 12.50 -19.15
C LYS A 71 4.09 11.68 -18.08
N ALA A 72 4.19 12.06 -16.81
CA ALA A 72 3.47 11.38 -15.72
C ALA A 72 1.94 11.33 -15.98
N TRP A 73 1.31 12.43 -16.39
CA TRP A 73 -0.12 12.41 -16.74
C TRP A 73 -0.44 11.54 -17.96
N GLU A 74 0.33 11.64 -19.05
CA GLU A 74 0.19 10.73 -20.20
C GLU A 74 0.24 9.26 -19.72
N LEU A 75 1.10 9.01 -18.73
CA LEU A 75 1.33 7.79 -17.97
C LEU A 75 0.04 7.22 -17.38
N ALA A 76 -0.57 8.04 -16.53
CA ALA A 76 -1.80 7.72 -15.84
C ALA A 76 -2.95 7.43 -16.81
N PHE A 77 -3.12 8.26 -17.84
CA PHE A 77 -4.23 8.12 -18.79
C PHE A 77 -4.17 6.82 -19.61
N ARG A 78 -2.97 6.30 -19.88
CA ARG A 78 -2.78 5.00 -20.53
C ARG A 78 -3.15 3.81 -19.65
N ASN A 79 -3.22 4.01 -18.34
CA ASN A 79 -3.47 2.97 -17.35
C ASN A 79 -4.82 3.12 -16.63
N PHE A 80 -5.72 3.93 -17.17
CA PHE A 80 -7.12 3.89 -16.78
C PHE A 80 -7.83 2.73 -17.48
N HIS A 81 -8.66 2.02 -16.72
CA HIS A 81 -9.35 0.83 -17.17
C HIS A 81 -10.82 0.88 -16.82
N GLU A 82 -11.63 0.29 -17.69
CA GLU A 82 -13.00 -0.09 -17.37
C GLU A 82 -13.03 -1.48 -16.72
N PRO A 83 -13.99 -1.75 -15.82
CA PRO A 83 -14.27 -3.09 -15.33
C PRO A 83 -14.47 -4.09 -16.47
N ALA A 84 -13.74 -5.22 -16.43
CA ALA A 84 -14.07 -6.35 -17.28
C ALA A 84 -15.46 -6.90 -16.88
N PRO A 85 -16.34 -7.29 -17.82
CA PRO A 85 -17.73 -7.66 -17.49
C PRO A 85 -17.89 -8.74 -16.41
N GLN A 86 -16.96 -9.69 -16.35
CA GLN A 86 -16.97 -10.82 -15.41
C GLN A 86 -16.19 -10.55 -14.11
N SER A 87 -15.55 -9.38 -13.98
CA SER A 87 -14.70 -9.08 -12.82
C SER A 87 -15.51 -8.86 -11.55
N GLY A 88 -16.76 -8.40 -11.66
CA GLY A 88 -17.49 -7.86 -10.51
C GLY A 88 -16.87 -6.58 -9.94
N TYR A 89 -15.97 -5.92 -10.69
CA TYR A 89 -15.55 -4.56 -10.40
C TYR A 89 -16.67 -3.58 -10.72
N ILE A 90 -16.73 -2.52 -9.93
CA ILE A 90 -17.86 -1.59 -9.91
C ILE A 90 -17.45 -0.15 -10.21
N SER A 91 -16.17 0.08 -10.46
CA SER A 91 -15.65 1.39 -10.85
C SER A 91 -14.55 1.25 -11.89
N GLN A 92 -14.46 2.23 -12.79
CA GLN A 92 -13.22 2.52 -13.49
C GLN A 92 -12.10 2.75 -12.47
N PHE A 93 -10.87 2.40 -12.85
CA PHE A 93 -9.73 2.42 -11.96
C PHE A 93 -8.45 2.74 -12.71
N ILE A 94 -7.46 3.23 -11.97
CA ILE A 94 -6.05 3.29 -12.38
C ILE A 94 -5.29 2.08 -11.85
N ASP A 95 -4.37 1.56 -12.65
CA ASP A 95 -3.50 0.42 -12.29
C ASP A 95 -2.02 0.80 -12.45
N ALA A 96 -1.16 0.20 -11.62
CA ALA A 96 0.30 0.33 -11.71
C ALA A 96 0.89 -0.41 -12.93
N ALA A 97 0.05 -1.22 -13.60
CA ALA A 97 0.32 -1.95 -14.83
C ALA A 97 1.49 -2.96 -14.74
N PHE A 98 1.90 -3.32 -13.52
CA PHE A 98 2.95 -4.30 -13.26
C PHE A 98 2.65 -5.67 -13.89
N ASN A 99 1.40 -6.12 -13.78
CA ASN A 99 0.89 -7.35 -14.37
C ASN A 99 -0.61 -7.22 -14.67
N GLN A 100 -1.33 -8.34 -14.83
CA GLN A 100 -2.77 -8.35 -15.11
C GLN A 100 -3.65 -8.15 -13.86
N ASN A 101 -3.10 -7.63 -12.76
CA ASN A 101 -3.76 -7.50 -11.47
C ASN A 101 -3.64 -6.06 -10.96
N ILE A 102 -4.61 -5.63 -10.14
CA ILE A 102 -4.55 -4.38 -9.39
C ILE A 102 -3.89 -4.62 -8.03
N PHE A 103 -3.18 -3.63 -7.51
CA PHE A 103 -2.42 -3.72 -6.26
C PHE A 103 -2.83 -2.64 -5.26
N LEU A 104 -3.14 -3.06 -4.02
CA LEU A 104 -3.73 -2.22 -2.98
C LEU A 104 -2.96 -0.92 -2.73
N TRP A 105 -1.69 -1.02 -2.33
CA TRP A 105 -0.92 0.17 -1.94
C TRP A 105 -0.58 1.07 -3.14
N ASP A 106 -0.25 0.48 -4.30
CA ASP A 106 0.00 1.22 -5.53
C ASP A 106 -1.26 2.01 -5.88
N THR A 107 -2.44 1.38 -5.83
CA THR A 107 -3.71 2.08 -6.08
C THR A 107 -3.94 3.22 -5.08
N CYS A 108 -3.68 3.02 -3.78
CA CYS A 108 -3.82 4.08 -2.77
C CYS A 108 -2.94 5.30 -3.09
N PHE A 109 -1.69 5.06 -3.50
CA PHE A 109 -0.77 6.12 -3.88
C PHE A 109 -1.17 6.78 -5.21
N LEU A 110 -1.59 6.00 -6.20
CA LEU A 110 -2.07 6.50 -7.49
C LEU A 110 -3.33 7.35 -7.33
N THR A 111 -4.24 7.00 -6.42
CA THR A 111 -5.44 7.82 -6.18
C THR A 111 -5.09 9.19 -5.65
N MET A 112 -4.08 9.30 -4.78
CA MET A 112 -3.62 10.60 -4.27
C MET A 112 -3.02 11.49 -5.36
N PHE A 113 -2.39 10.90 -6.39
CA PHE A 113 -1.99 11.68 -7.57
C PHE A 113 -3.19 12.10 -8.41
N CYS A 114 -4.16 11.20 -8.60
CA CYS A 114 -5.39 11.50 -9.33
C CYS A 114 -6.29 12.54 -8.65
N ASP A 115 -6.15 12.78 -7.35
CA ASP A 115 -6.95 13.79 -6.64
C ASP A 115 -6.71 15.20 -7.21
N TYR A 116 -5.51 15.50 -7.72
CA TYR A 116 -5.20 16.76 -8.42
C TYR A 116 -5.93 16.93 -9.76
N ALA A 117 -6.53 15.85 -10.28
CA ALA A 117 -7.35 15.85 -11.48
C ALA A 117 -8.82 15.57 -11.19
N HIS A 118 -9.26 15.69 -9.93
CA HIS A 118 -10.67 15.57 -9.58
C HIS A 118 -11.49 16.70 -10.25
N PRO A 119 -12.68 16.42 -10.83
CA PRO A 119 -13.37 15.13 -10.95
C PRO A 119 -13.12 14.40 -12.29
N TYR A 120 -12.13 14.81 -13.06
CA TYR A 120 -11.95 14.43 -14.46
C TYR A 120 -11.45 13.00 -14.69
N VAL A 121 -10.82 12.38 -13.69
CA VAL A 121 -10.23 11.03 -13.81
C VAL A 121 -10.78 10.05 -12.78
N PRO A 122 -10.71 8.72 -13.02
CA PRO A 122 -11.07 7.71 -12.02
C PRO A 122 -10.00 7.61 -10.92
N GLY A 123 -9.96 8.61 -10.02
CA GLY A 123 -9.05 8.67 -8.87
C GLY A 123 -9.49 7.76 -7.72
N ILE A 124 -9.94 8.35 -6.61
CA ILE A 124 -10.30 7.64 -5.36
C ILE A 124 -11.26 6.45 -5.54
N ARG A 125 -12.13 6.50 -6.56
CA ARG A 125 -13.09 5.42 -6.87
C ARG A 125 -12.41 4.12 -7.33
N SER A 126 -11.11 4.15 -7.67
CA SER A 126 -10.34 2.93 -7.91
C SER A 126 -10.40 1.97 -6.71
N LEU A 127 -10.47 2.52 -5.49
CA LEU A 127 -10.56 1.74 -4.25
C LEU A 127 -11.91 1.01 -4.08
N ASP A 128 -12.97 1.43 -4.80
CA ASP A 128 -14.28 0.76 -4.78
C ASP A 128 -14.17 -0.72 -5.16
N ASN A 129 -13.26 -1.05 -6.07
CA ASN A 129 -13.07 -2.41 -6.53
C ASN A 129 -12.47 -3.31 -5.43
N PHE A 130 -11.64 -2.76 -4.53
CA PHE A 130 -11.17 -3.49 -3.36
C PHE A 130 -12.27 -3.65 -2.32
N TYR A 131 -13.04 -2.60 -2.04
CA TYR A 131 -14.16 -2.69 -1.10
C TYR A 131 -15.27 -3.64 -1.57
N ALA A 132 -15.54 -3.70 -2.87
CA ALA A 132 -16.44 -4.68 -3.48
C ALA A 132 -15.93 -6.12 -3.39
N LYS A 133 -14.63 -6.32 -3.13
CA LYS A 133 -13.97 -7.62 -3.01
C LYS A 133 -13.53 -7.96 -1.59
N GLN A 134 -13.89 -7.13 -0.61
CA GLN A 134 -13.62 -7.38 0.80
C GLN A 134 -14.29 -8.69 1.25
N HIS A 135 -13.54 -9.54 1.94
CA HIS A 135 -14.05 -10.78 2.52
C HIS A 135 -14.99 -10.53 3.68
N GLU A 136 -15.82 -11.54 3.98
CA GLU A 136 -16.82 -11.49 5.06
C GLU A 136 -16.23 -11.29 6.46
N ASP A 137 -14.95 -11.62 6.67
CA ASP A 137 -14.23 -11.41 7.92
C ASP A 137 -13.46 -10.09 7.96
N GLY A 138 -13.61 -9.27 6.91
CA GLY A 138 -13.05 -7.92 6.79
C GLY A 138 -11.74 -7.85 6.01
N GLU A 139 -11.10 -8.98 5.69
CA GLU A 139 -9.86 -8.99 4.93
C GLU A 139 -10.02 -8.43 3.51
N ILE A 140 -9.02 -7.73 3.01
CA ILE A 140 -8.95 -7.24 1.62
C ILE A 140 -7.64 -7.75 1.04
N CYS A 141 -7.71 -8.47 -0.08
CA CYS A 141 -6.53 -8.99 -0.75
C CYS A 141 -5.71 -7.86 -1.38
N ARG A 142 -4.38 -7.91 -1.21
CA ARG A 142 -3.48 -6.91 -1.81
C ARG A 142 -3.43 -6.93 -3.33
N GLU A 143 -3.75 -8.06 -3.96
CA GLU A 143 -3.60 -8.25 -5.41
C GLU A 143 -4.81 -9.01 -5.96
N ILE A 144 -5.53 -8.37 -6.88
CA ILE A 144 -6.78 -8.91 -7.43
C ILE A 144 -6.69 -8.88 -8.96
N ASN A 145 -7.04 -10.01 -9.59
CA ASN A 145 -6.94 -10.12 -11.02
C ASN A 145 -7.91 -9.18 -11.75
N ARG A 146 -7.38 -8.35 -12.65
CA ARG A 146 -8.13 -7.29 -13.33
C ARG A 146 -9.29 -7.80 -14.18
N THR A 147 -9.12 -8.97 -14.80
CA THR A 147 -10.11 -9.52 -15.73
C THR A 147 -11.20 -10.32 -15.01
N THR A 148 -10.82 -11.07 -13.98
CA THR A 148 -11.72 -12.01 -13.29
C THR A 148 -12.22 -11.49 -11.94
N GLY A 149 -11.58 -10.46 -11.40
CA GLY A 149 -11.83 -9.92 -10.05
C GLY A 149 -11.69 -10.96 -8.94
N LYS A 150 -10.90 -12.01 -9.18
CA LYS A 150 -10.54 -13.01 -8.18
C LYS A 150 -9.23 -12.60 -7.51
N ASP A 151 -9.13 -12.83 -6.22
CA ASP A 151 -7.87 -12.68 -5.48
C ASP A 151 -6.77 -13.50 -6.14
N PHE A 152 -5.55 -12.97 -6.09
CA PHE A 152 -4.39 -13.68 -6.61
C PHE A 152 -4.20 -14.97 -5.81
N ALA A 153 -4.32 -16.09 -6.54
CA ALA A 153 -4.37 -17.45 -6.01
C ALA A 153 -3.34 -17.76 -4.89
N PRO A 154 -2.05 -17.42 -5.07
CA PRO A 154 -1.00 -17.37 -4.04
C PRO A 154 -1.35 -16.84 -2.64
N TRP A 155 -2.11 -15.75 -2.58
CA TRP A 155 -2.42 -15.02 -1.36
C TRP A 155 -3.58 -15.61 -0.58
N VAL A 156 -4.35 -16.51 -1.20
CA VAL A 156 -5.51 -17.14 -0.57
C VAL A 156 -5.05 -18.30 0.32
N ASN A 157 -5.53 -18.32 1.56
CA ASN A 157 -5.37 -19.44 2.50
C ASN A 157 -6.34 -20.57 2.17
N ARG A 158 -5.99 -21.35 1.16
CA ARG A 158 -6.77 -22.51 0.71
C ARG A 158 -6.64 -23.69 1.68
N GLU A 159 -5.60 -23.64 2.51
CA GLU A 159 -5.28 -24.64 3.51
C GLU A 159 -6.19 -24.57 4.74
N GLY A 160 -6.90 -23.46 4.94
CA GLY A 160 -7.71 -23.23 6.14
C GLY A 160 -6.89 -23.24 7.43
N LYS A 161 -5.58 -22.92 7.34
CA LYS A 161 -4.63 -22.99 8.45
C LYS A 161 -4.57 -21.67 9.22
N PRO A 162 -4.12 -21.68 10.49
CA PRO A 162 -3.63 -20.45 11.13
C PRO A 162 -2.65 -19.70 10.24
N LEU A 163 -2.53 -18.39 10.45
CA LEU A 163 -1.70 -17.50 9.62
C LEU A 163 -0.29 -18.08 9.37
N PHE A 164 0.14 -18.03 8.12
CA PHE A 164 1.47 -18.45 7.66
C PHE A 164 1.90 -17.56 6.49
N SER A 165 3.21 -17.48 6.26
CA SER A 165 3.77 -16.97 5.01
C SER A 165 4.14 -18.15 4.13
N ARG A 166 3.71 -18.14 2.87
CA ARG A 166 3.97 -19.20 1.90
C ARG A 166 5.36 -19.05 1.25
N TRP A 167 5.86 -17.82 1.13
CA TRP A 167 7.19 -17.55 0.56
C TRP A 167 8.29 -17.45 1.62
N GLY A 168 7.93 -17.16 2.86
CA GLY A 168 8.89 -16.91 3.94
C GLY A 168 9.58 -15.56 3.77
N TYR A 169 10.74 -15.42 4.40
CA TYR A 169 11.40 -14.13 4.65
C TYR A 169 12.76 -14.01 3.94
N ASN A 170 13.11 -14.98 3.10
CA ASN A 170 14.34 -14.98 2.32
C ASN A 170 14.03 -15.48 0.90
N TRP A 171 13.72 -14.53 0.02
CA TRP A 171 13.31 -14.81 -1.35
C TRP A 171 14.46 -15.40 -2.19
N ASP A 172 15.71 -15.11 -1.84
CA ASP A 172 16.90 -15.59 -2.53
C ASP A 172 17.07 -17.11 -2.40
N LYS A 173 16.62 -17.67 -1.27
CA LYS A 173 16.68 -19.11 -0.98
C LYS A 173 15.44 -19.88 -1.45
N GLY A 174 14.52 -19.22 -2.15
CA GLY A 174 13.30 -19.81 -2.70
C GLY A 174 12.16 -19.93 -1.69
N GLN A 175 11.02 -20.44 -2.17
CA GLN A 175 9.79 -20.58 -1.39
C GLN A 175 9.99 -21.55 -0.22
N LYS A 176 9.81 -21.05 1.00
CA LYS A 176 9.70 -21.88 2.19
C LYS A 176 8.53 -21.41 3.01
N GLN A 177 7.49 -22.25 3.12
CA GLN A 177 6.39 -21.96 4.02
C GLN A 177 6.92 -21.78 5.45
N VAL A 178 6.49 -20.70 6.10
CA VAL A 178 6.81 -20.36 7.48
C VAL A 178 5.52 -20.11 8.22
N ASP A 179 5.21 -20.96 9.19
CA ASP A 179 4.06 -20.76 10.07
C ASP A 179 4.31 -19.59 11.03
N ILE A 180 3.26 -18.86 11.37
CA ILE A 180 3.30 -17.75 12.33
C ILE A 180 2.99 -18.28 13.73
N VAL A 181 3.84 -17.92 14.68
CA VAL A 181 3.64 -18.23 16.09
C VAL A 181 3.06 -17.01 16.80
N TYR A 182 1.87 -17.16 17.37
CA TYR A 182 1.30 -16.16 18.26
C TYR A 182 1.83 -16.41 19.69
N ARG A 183 2.50 -15.42 20.26
CA ARG A 183 3.03 -15.42 21.63
C ARG A 183 2.30 -14.41 22.48
N GLY A 184 1.94 -14.80 23.70
CA GLY A 184 1.20 -13.92 24.62
C GLY A 184 -0.29 -13.77 24.29
N ARG A 185 -0.82 -14.53 23.31
CA ARG A 185 -2.25 -14.59 22.98
C ARG A 185 -2.62 -15.93 22.35
N SER A 186 -3.91 -16.22 22.28
CA SER A 186 -4.43 -17.35 21.52
C SER A 186 -4.35 -17.12 20.01
N VAL A 187 -4.22 -18.22 19.26
CA VAL A 187 -4.32 -18.22 17.80
C VAL A 187 -5.74 -17.78 17.41
N PRO A 188 -5.90 -16.79 16.50
CA PRO A 188 -7.21 -16.33 16.06
C PRO A 188 -8.04 -17.44 15.41
N THR A 189 -9.34 -17.49 15.72
CA THR A 189 -10.31 -18.37 15.08
C THR A 189 -11.51 -17.58 14.52
N PRO A 190 -12.13 -17.99 13.39
CA PRO A 190 -11.58 -18.97 12.42
C PRO A 190 -10.25 -18.49 11.82
N ALA A 191 -9.58 -19.38 11.07
CA ALA A 191 -8.40 -19.04 10.29
C ALA A 191 -8.68 -17.89 9.30
N PRO A 192 -7.67 -17.04 8.99
CA PRO A 192 -7.83 -15.99 7.99
C PRO A 192 -8.08 -16.58 6.60
N LYS A 193 -8.81 -15.85 5.75
CA LYS A 193 -9.00 -16.15 4.33
C LYS A 193 -7.73 -15.92 3.51
N LEU A 194 -6.83 -15.05 3.99
CA LEU A 194 -5.58 -14.71 3.31
C LEU A 194 -4.35 -15.21 4.06
N THR A 195 -3.26 -15.44 3.33
CA THR A 195 -1.93 -15.70 3.92
C THR A 195 -1.27 -14.40 4.35
N LEU A 196 -0.21 -14.48 5.16
CA LEU A 196 0.56 -13.30 5.56
C LEU A 196 1.15 -12.58 4.34
N ASP A 197 1.48 -13.30 3.27
CA ASP A 197 2.04 -12.72 2.04
C ASP A 197 1.04 -11.81 1.30
N SER A 198 -0.27 -11.94 1.62
CA SER A 198 -1.30 -11.01 1.16
C SER A 198 -1.27 -9.66 1.88
N LEU A 199 -0.48 -9.52 2.94
CA LEU A 199 -0.29 -8.24 3.59
C LEU A 199 0.42 -7.28 2.65
N ASN A 200 -0.15 -6.10 2.54
CA ASN A 200 0.45 -4.92 1.95
C ASN A 200 0.19 -3.77 2.94
N HIS A 201 0.90 -2.65 2.80
CA HIS A 201 0.73 -1.46 3.63
C HIS A 201 -0.76 -1.05 3.68
N PRO A 202 -1.44 -1.09 4.85
CA PRO A 202 -2.90 -0.95 4.96
C PRO A 202 -3.31 0.53 5.01
N ILE A 203 -3.02 1.26 3.94
CA ILE A 203 -3.12 2.73 3.88
C ILE A 203 -4.41 3.26 3.24
N PHE A 204 -5.46 2.43 3.10
CA PHE A 204 -6.75 2.85 2.53
C PHE A 204 -7.31 4.11 3.21
N ALA A 205 -7.35 4.15 4.54
CA ALA A 205 -7.91 5.30 5.26
C ALA A 205 -7.08 6.58 5.09
N TRP A 206 -5.77 6.44 4.80
CA TRP A 206 -4.94 7.58 4.47
C TRP A 206 -5.31 8.14 3.09
N ALA A 207 -5.43 7.28 2.08
CA ALA A 207 -5.85 7.67 0.73
C ALA A 207 -7.24 8.34 0.72
N GLU A 208 -8.21 7.80 1.47
CA GLU A 208 -9.56 8.37 1.57
C GLU A 208 -9.56 9.75 2.23
N LEU A 209 -8.72 9.99 3.24
CA LEU A 209 -8.59 11.30 3.87
C LEU A 209 -7.85 12.31 2.98
N GLU A 210 -6.80 11.92 2.26
CA GLU A 210 -6.13 12.83 1.33
C GLU A 210 -7.10 13.28 0.22
N SER A 211 -7.91 12.37 -0.32
CA SER A 211 -8.95 12.74 -1.29
C SER A 211 -10.02 13.64 -0.69
N HIS A 212 -10.45 13.39 0.56
CA HIS A 212 -11.38 14.26 1.26
C HIS A 212 -10.83 15.68 1.49
N ARG A 213 -9.54 15.83 1.79
CA ARG A 213 -8.91 17.15 2.01
C ARG A 213 -8.95 18.04 0.75
N ILE A 214 -8.92 17.41 -0.43
CA ILE A 214 -9.00 18.13 -1.71
C ILE A 214 -10.45 18.34 -2.15
N THR A 215 -11.31 17.33 -1.98
CA THR A 215 -12.66 17.31 -2.57
C THR A 215 -13.76 17.77 -1.61
N ALA A 216 -13.50 17.77 -0.30
CA ALA A 216 -14.48 17.90 0.77
C ALA A 216 -15.66 16.90 0.68
N ASP A 217 -15.52 15.79 -0.06
CA ASP A 217 -16.59 14.83 -0.26
C ASP A 217 -16.82 14.00 1.02
N LYS A 218 -17.76 14.45 1.84
CA LYS A 218 -18.18 13.72 3.05
C LYS A 218 -18.99 12.46 2.73
N ALA A 219 -19.73 12.46 1.62
CA ALA A 219 -20.52 11.29 1.23
C ALA A 219 -19.63 10.11 0.85
N ARG A 220 -18.46 10.39 0.27
CA ARG A 220 -17.39 9.40 0.07
C ARG A 220 -16.99 8.72 1.37
N LEU A 221 -16.68 9.50 2.41
CA LEU A 221 -16.29 8.99 3.72
C LEU A 221 -17.40 8.16 4.39
N GLU A 222 -18.67 8.56 4.24
CA GLU A 222 -19.82 7.79 4.72
C GLU A 222 -19.90 6.42 4.04
N LEU A 223 -19.69 6.38 2.72
CA LEU A 223 -19.75 5.16 1.90
C LEU A 223 -18.67 4.14 2.27
N VAL A 224 -17.45 4.60 2.56
CA VAL A 224 -16.28 3.72 2.84
C VAL A 224 -16.05 3.46 4.33
N TRP A 225 -16.81 4.11 5.22
CA TRP A 225 -16.65 3.96 6.67
C TRP A 225 -16.69 2.50 7.14
N GLN A 226 -17.71 1.73 6.73
CA GLN A 226 -17.86 0.33 7.16
C GLN A 226 -16.74 -0.59 6.61
N PRO A 227 -16.40 -0.54 5.31
CA PRO A 227 -15.27 -1.31 4.79
C PRO A 227 -13.95 -1.03 5.51
N LEU A 228 -13.63 0.25 5.76
CA LEU A 228 -12.40 0.64 6.47
C LEU A 228 -12.36 0.09 7.89
N VAL A 229 -13.45 0.22 8.64
CA VAL A 229 -13.57 -0.34 10.00
C VAL A 229 -13.34 -1.85 9.99
N LYS A 230 -13.95 -2.56 9.06
CA LYS A 230 -13.86 -4.02 8.98
C LYS A 230 -12.47 -4.50 8.57
N TYR A 231 -11.80 -3.76 7.70
CA TYR A 231 -10.43 -4.06 7.33
C TYR A 231 -9.47 -3.85 8.51
N HIS A 232 -9.59 -2.74 9.23
CA HIS A 232 -8.82 -2.51 10.45
C HIS A 232 -9.06 -3.61 11.51
N GLU A 233 -10.31 -4.02 11.72
CA GLU A 233 -10.65 -5.10 12.66
C GLU A 233 -10.04 -6.45 12.25
N ALA A 234 -10.02 -6.77 10.94
CA ALA A 234 -9.39 -7.99 10.42
C ALA A 234 -7.87 -7.99 10.66
N LEU A 235 -7.20 -6.88 10.36
CA LEU A 235 -5.76 -6.72 10.59
C LEU A 235 -5.42 -6.86 12.08
N GLU A 236 -6.21 -6.27 12.99
CA GLU A 236 -6.03 -6.49 14.42
C GLU A 236 -6.24 -7.93 14.85
N LYS A 237 -7.31 -8.56 14.34
CA LYS A 237 -7.64 -9.93 14.70
C LYS A 237 -6.49 -10.87 14.35
N TYR A 238 -5.98 -10.76 13.12
CA TYR A 238 -5.04 -11.71 12.54
C TYR A 238 -3.57 -11.31 12.65
N LEU A 239 -3.23 -10.03 12.71
CA LEU A 239 -1.81 -9.61 12.68
C LEU A 239 -1.29 -9.09 14.01
N MET A 240 -2.16 -8.71 14.95
CA MET A 240 -1.69 -8.24 16.27
C MET A 240 -1.10 -9.41 17.07
N GLN A 241 0.15 -9.29 17.47
CA GLN A 241 0.85 -10.23 18.34
C GLN A 241 0.45 -9.98 19.81
N GLY A 242 0.71 -10.94 20.72
CA GLY A 242 0.34 -10.77 22.14
C GLY A 242 1.16 -9.71 22.89
N ASN A 243 2.23 -9.17 22.28
CA ASN A 243 2.90 -7.98 22.79
C ASN A 243 2.18 -6.67 22.43
N GLY A 244 1.12 -6.72 21.60
CA GLY A 244 0.34 -5.56 21.13
C GLY A 244 0.81 -4.94 19.80
N LEU A 245 1.95 -5.38 19.26
CA LEU A 245 2.49 -4.91 17.98
C LEU A 245 2.07 -5.83 16.82
N TYR A 246 2.36 -5.46 15.58
CA TYR A 246 1.79 -6.14 14.40
C TYR A 246 2.82 -6.96 13.62
N ILE A 247 2.43 -8.17 13.25
CA ILE A 247 3.20 -9.15 12.49
C ILE A 247 3.23 -8.72 11.01
N THR A 248 4.40 -8.87 10.39
CA THR A 248 4.59 -8.71 8.93
C THR A 248 5.63 -9.70 8.42
N ASP A 249 5.63 -9.99 7.12
CA ASP A 249 6.70 -10.72 6.45
C ASP A 249 7.69 -9.79 5.73
N SER A 250 7.15 -8.90 4.91
CA SER A 250 7.83 -7.87 4.14
C SER A 250 6.96 -6.64 3.92
N ALA A 251 5.63 -6.75 4.04
CA ALA A 251 4.66 -5.72 3.66
C ALA A 251 4.84 -5.17 2.23
N SER A 252 5.33 -6.00 1.29
CA SER A 252 5.77 -5.63 -0.09
C SER A 252 7.23 -5.23 -0.26
N MET A 253 8.00 -5.18 0.82
CA MET A 253 9.45 -4.93 0.78
C MET A 253 10.23 -6.25 0.64
N ASP A 254 9.97 -6.98 -0.44
CA ASP A 254 10.15 -8.44 -0.54
C ASP A 254 11.56 -8.97 -0.22
N ASN A 255 12.62 -8.26 -0.63
CA ASN A 255 14.02 -8.66 -0.38
C ASN A 255 14.73 -7.84 0.69
N ALA A 256 14.00 -7.05 1.49
CA ALA A 256 14.58 -6.20 2.51
C ALA A 256 15.37 -7.02 3.55
N THR A 257 16.59 -6.57 3.88
CA THR A 257 17.50 -7.24 4.84
C THR A 257 16.89 -7.42 6.23
N ARG A 258 15.93 -6.59 6.62
CA ARG A 258 15.18 -6.69 7.88
C ARG A 258 14.31 -7.95 7.99
N ASN A 259 13.82 -8.50 6.88
CA ASN A 259 12.78 -9.53 6.87
C ASN A 259 13.21 -10.79 7.64
N ILE A 260 14.48 -11.19 7.56
CA ILE A 260 14.97 -12.39 8.24
C ILE A 260 14.82 -12.33 9.78
N TYR A 261 14.81 -11.12 10.35
CA TYR A 261 14.76 -10.90 11.80
C TYR A 261 13.34 -10.97 12.36
N ILE A 262 12.32 -10.71 11.53
CA ILE A 262 10.89 -10.75 11.90
C ILE A 262 10.23 -12.10 11.59
N LYS A 263 11.01 -13.08 11.17
CA LYS A 263 10.54 -14.42 10.84
C LYS A 263 9.67 -15.05 11.93
N SER A 264 8.64 -15.79 11.52
CA SER A 264 7.78 -16.62 12.38
C SER A 264 6.91 -15.85 13.37
N GLY A 265 6.59 -14.59 13.08
CA GLY A 265 5.71 -13.77 13.93
C GLY A 265 6.42 -12.68 14.73
N GLY A 266 7.62 -12.27 14.30
CA GLY A 266 8.17 -10.97 14.71
C GLY A 266 7.31 -9.82 14.19
N THR A 267 7.49 -8.64 14.78
CA THR A 267 6.63 -7.48 14.56
C THR A 267 7.39 -6.35 13.90
N GLY A 268 6.82 -5.78 12.84
CA GLY A 268 7.43 -4.72 12.04
C GLY A 268 7.13 -3.32 12.55
N ILE A 269 8.12 -2.42 12.50
CA ILE A 269 7.95 -1.01 12.86
C ILE A 269 7.02 -0.27 11.89
N ASP A 270 7.07 -0.62 10.61
CA ASP A 270 6.19 -0.12 9.55
C ASP A 270 4.72 -0.45 9.84
N ILE A 271 4.35 -1.73 9.82
CA ILE A 271 2.95 -2.16 9.98
C ILE A 271 2.37 -1.73 11.33
N SER A 272 3.17 -1.70 12.39
CA SER A 272 2.72 -1.21 13.69
C SER A 272 2.43 0.30 13.65
N SER A 273 3.29 1.08 12.99
CA SER A 273 3.07 2.51 12.78
C SER A 273 1.89 2.77 11.83
N GLU A 274 1.72 1.96 10.79
CA GLU A 274 0.59 2.04 9.87
C GLU A 274 -0.74 1.75 10.55
N MET A 275 -0.77 0.85 11.53
CA MET A 275 -1.97 0.62 12.35
C MET A 275 -2.27 1.80 13.30
N VAL A 276 -1.24 2.53 13.78
CA VAL A 276 -1.45 3.83 14.44
C VAL A 276 -2.05 4.84 13.46
N LEU A 277 -1.47 4.98 12.26
CA LEU A 277 -1.95 5.88 11.22
C LEU A 277 -3.40 5.55 10.84
N PHE A 278 -3.72 4.28 10.61
CA PHE A 278 -5.07 3.82 10.26
C PHE A 278 -6.07 4.15 11.39
N ALA A 279 -5.73 3.87 12.65
CA ALA A 279 -6.59 4.24 13.77
C ALA A 279 -6.78 5.78 13.88
N ARG A 280 -5.73 6.59 13.66
CA ARG A 280 -5.86 8.05 13.64
C ARG A 280 -6.75 8.55 12.51
N ASN A 281 -6.61 7.96 11.33
CA ASN A 281 -7.44 8.26 10.17
C ASN A 281 -8.91 7.87 10.41
N LEU A 282 -9.19 6.71 11.00
CA LEU A 282 -10.54 6.32 11.42
C LEU A 282 -11.10 7.26 12.49
N SER A 283 -10.27 7.76 13.40
CA SER A 283 -10.69 8.77 14.37
C SER A 283 -11.11 10.08 13.69
N GLU A 284 -10.33 10.57 12.73
CA GLU A 284 -10.62 11.79 11.97
C GLU A 284 -11.89 11.64 11.13
N ILE A 285 -12.00 10.56 10.35
CA ILE A 285 -13.20 10.23 9.58
C ILE A 285 -14.43 10.15 10.50
N ALA A 286 -14.33 9.45 11.64
CA ALA A 286 -15.42 9.40 12.61
C ALA A 286 -15.82 10.79 13.12
N GLY A 287 -14.85 11.70 13.32
CA GLY A 287 -15.10 13.11 13.64
C GLY A 287 -15.92 13.82 12.58
N ILE A 288 -15.49 13.73 11.30
CA ILE A 288 -16.17 14.32 10.14
C ILE A 288 -17.62 13.79 9.99
N LEU A 289 -17.81 12.50 10.25
CA LEU A 289 -19.11 11.83 10.20
C LEU A 289 -19.96 12.01 11.47
N GLY A 290 -19.49 12.77 12.47
CA GLY A 290 -20.21 13.00 13.73
C GLY A 290 -20.25 11.80 14.69
N LYS A 291 -19.49 10.74 14.40
CA LYS A 291 -19.39 9.49 15.17
C LYS A 291 -18.45 9.63 16.38
N ARG A 292 -18.76 10.58 17.28
CA ARG A 292 -17.87 11.05 18.38
C ARG A 292 -17.34 9.95 19.30
N ARG A 293 -18.13 8.90 19.59
CA ARG A 293 -17.69 7.79 20.44
C ARG A 293 -16.59 6.97 19.74
N GLN A 294 -16.78 6.63 18.47
CA GLN A 294 -15.80 5.90 17.67
C GLN A 294 -14.53 6.74 17.46
N ALA A 295 -14.67 8.06 17.26
CA ALA A 295 -13.52 8.96 17.17
C ALA A 295 -12.61 8.85 18.41
N ARG A 296 -13.19 8.97 19.61
CA ARG A 296 -12.43 8.81 20.87
C ARG A 296 -11.82 7.41 21.04
N GLN A 297 -12.55 6.37 20.65
CA GLN A 297 -12.08 4.99 20.75
C GLN A 297 -10.84 4.77 19.89
N TYR A 298 -10.88 5.16 18.61
CA TYR A 298 -9.75 4.98 17.71
C TYR A 298 -8.56 5.88 18.05
N ARG A 299 -8.80 7.10 18.55
CA ARG A 299 -7.74 7.96 19.08
C ARG A 299 -7.00 7.28 20.24
N ARG A 300 -7.73 6.81 21.25
CA ARG A 300 -7.13 6.12 22.40
C ARG A 300 -6.32 4.90 21.96
N LYS A 301 -6.86 4.12 21.04
CA LYS A 301 -6.19 2.93 20.49
C LYS A 301 -4.88 3.28 19.78
N ALA A 302 -4.88 4.35 18.98
CA ALA A 302 -3.68 4.84 18.32
C ALA A 302 -2.62 5.29 19.33
N ASP A 303 -3.03 6.02 20.37
CA ASP A 303 -2.12 6.54 21.39
C ASP A 303 -1.50 5.41 22.23
N GLU A 304 -2.30 4.41 22.65
CA GLU A 304 -1.81 3.22 23.35
C GLU A 304 -0.80 2.42 22.51
N LEU A 305 -1.05 2.27 21.20
CA LEU A 305 -0.12 1.59 20.30
C LEU A 305 1.15 2.41 20.04
N ALA A 306 1.04 3.73 19.90
CA ALA A 306 2.20 4.62 19.73
C ALA A 306 3.12 4.60 20.96
N GLU A 307 2.56 4.60 22.17
CA GLU A 307 3.32 4.44 23.41
C GLU A 307 4.07 3.09 23.44
N LEU A 308 3.41 2.02 23.00
CA LEU A 308 4.02 0.69 22.93
C LEU A 308 5.17 0.62 21.92
N ILE A 309 5.00 1.23 20.73
CA ILE A 309 6.06 1.32 19.72
C ILE A 309 7.26 2.07 20.30
N ASN A 310 7.05 3.24 20.90
CA ASN A 310 8.12 4.01 21.53
C ASN A 310 8.82 3.24 22.65
N LYS A 311 8.08 2.46 23.43
CA LYS A 311 8.66 1.67 24.52
C LYS A 311 9.52 0.51 24.01
N LEU A 312 9.07 -0.20 22.98
CA LEU A 312 9.67 -1.47 22.58
C LEU A 312 10.64 -1.34 21.40
N MET A 313 10.30 -0.53 20.40
CA MET A 313 11.00 -0.48 19.11
C MET A 313 12.04 0.65 19.02
N TRP A 314 11.93 1.71 19.82
CA TRP A 314 12.94 2.77 19.88
C TRP A 314 14.20 2.34 20.63
N ASP A 315 15.37 2.59 20.07
CA ASP A 315 16.66 2.38 20.74
C ASP A 315 17.34 3.71 21.07
N ASP A 316 17.43 4.06 22.36
CA ASP A 316 18.05 5.32 22.81
C ASP A 316 19.54 5.43 22.48
N LYS A 317 20.26 4.30 22.40
CA LYS A 317 21.71 4.34 22.13
C LYS A 317 22.00 4.58 20.66
N ARG A 318 21.19 3.99 19.78
CA ARG A 318 21.30 4.13 18.33
C ARG A 318 20.46 5.30 17.79
N ALA A 319 19.62 5.90 18.63
CA ALA A 319 18.67 6.96 18.28
C ALA A 319 17.82 6.62 17.05
N PHE A 320 17.29 5.39 16.99
CA PHE A 320 16.55 4.90 15.82
C PHE A 320 15.50 3.83 16.20
N TYR A 321 14.51 3.58 15.33
CA TYR A 321 13.51 2.54 15.53
C TYR A 321 13.86 1.24 14.81
N PHE A 322 13.57 0.11 15.45
CA PHE A 322 13.87 -1.22 14.93
C PHE A 322 12.69 -2.17 15.06
N ASP A 323 12.60 -3.11 14.12
CA ASP A 323 11.69 -4.24 14.23
C ASP A 323 12.00 -5.11 15.44
N LEU A 324 11.04 -5.94 15.84
CA LEU A 324 11.26 -6.93 16.88
C LEU A 324 11.17 -8.34 16.31
N SER A 325 12.14 -9.17 16.65
CA SER A 325 12.03 -10.61 16.45
C SER A 325 10.90 -11.19 17.30
N LEU A 326 10.53 -12.44 17.02
CA LEU A 326 9.52 -13.18 17.81
C LEU A 326 9.88 -13.24 19.31
N ASP A 327 11.17 -13.21 19.66
CA ASP A 327 11.67 -13.19 21.04
C ASP A 327 11.74 -11.76 21.64
N GLY A 328 11.28 -10.74 20.91
CA GLY A 328 11.28 -9.35 21.36
C GLY A 328 12.63 -8.64 21.26
N LYS A 329 13.60 -9.20 20.52
CA LYS A 329 14.91 -8.56 20.30
C LYS A 329 14.81 -7.60 19.12
N ARG A 330 15.38 -6.40 19.26
CA ARG A 330 15.48 -5.42 18.17
C ARG A 330 16.32 -5.98 17.03
N ALA A 331 15.78 -5.92 15.80
CA ALA A 331 16.52 -6.25 14.59
C ALA A 331 17.64 -5.21 14.40
N PRO A 332 18.88 -5.63 14.11
CA PRO A 332 20.00 -4.72 13.99
C PRO A 332 20.08 -4.07 12.60
N VAL A 333 18.96 -3.58 12.05
CA VAL A 333 18.88 -3.05 10.67
C VAL A 333 18.15 -1.70 10.64
N LYS A 334 18.85 -0.65 10.22
CA LYS A 334 18.26 0.66 9.89
C LYS A 334 17.64 0.61 8.49
N SER A 335 16.31 0.57 8.43
CA SER A 335 15.58 0.60 7.16
C SER A 335 14.62 1.78 7.11
N ILE A 336 14.15 2.11 5.91
CA ILE A 336 13.17 3.17 5.68
C ILE A 336 11.86 2.95 6.44
N ALA A 337 11.59 1.71 6.89
CA ALA A 337 10.41 1.35 7.68
C ALA A 337 10.27 2.21 8.95
N ALA A 338 11.37 2.67 9.55
CA ALA A 338 11.35 3.51 10.75
C ALA A 338 10.68 4.87 10.51
N PHE A 339 10.73 5.41 9.30
CA PHE A 339 10.17 6.73 8.98
C PHE A 339 8.65 6.74 8.94
N TRP A 340 7.98 5.58 8.88
CA TRP A 340 6.53 5.49 9.09
C TRP A 340 6.10 6.05 10.46
N THR A 341 7.00 6.05 11.44
CA THR A 341 6.74 6.68 12.75
C THR A 341 6.55 8.19 12.67
N LEU A 342 7.14 8.85 11.66
CA LEU A 342 6.91 10.27 11.38
C LEU A 342 5.51 10.47 10.79
N LEU A 343 5.19 9.77 9.69
CA LEU A 343 3.87 9.90 9.06
C LEU A 343 2.73 9.54 10.03
N ALA A 344 2.93 8.50 10.83
CA ALA A 344 1.95 8.06 11.81
C ALA A 344 1.88 8.94 13.06
N ASN A 345 2.74 9.96 13.22
CA ASN A 345 2.90 10.80 14.43
C ASN A 345 3.23 9.99 15.72
N VAL A 346 3.97 8.89 15.57
CA VAL A 346 4.39 8.03 16.70
C VAL A 346 5.58 8.62 17.43
N ALA A 347 6.56 9.15 16.70
CA ALA A 347 7.77 9.69 17.28
C ALA A 347 7.49 10.90 18.19
N SER A 348 8.25 11.02 19.28
CA SER A 348 8.37 12.29 19.98
C SER A 348 9.17 13.29 19.15
N LYS A 349 9.12 14.59 19.50
CA LYS A 349 9.89 15.61 18.78
C LYS A 349 11.40 15.32 18.75
N SER A 350 11.98 14.78 19.82
CA SER A 350 13.40 14.41 19.85
C SER A 350 13.71 13.19 18.99
N GLN A 351 12.83 12.20 18.97
CA GLN A 351 12.96 11.02 18.10
C GLN A 351 12.82 11.42 16.63
N ALA A 352 11.89 12.32 16.31
CA ALA A 352 11.74 12.87 14.96
C ALA A 352 12.97 13.67 14.52
N ALA A 353 13.55 14.48 15.41
CA ALA A 353 14.81 15.18 15.15
C ALA A 353 15.96 14.21 14.85
N ALA A 354 16.04 13.09 15.57
CA ALA A 354 17.06 12.06 15.32
C ALA A 354 16.85 11.36 13.96
N LEU A 355 15.61 11.05 13.58
CA LEU A 355 15.31 10.50 12.25
C LEU A 355 15.60 11.51 11.13
N ALA A 356 15.26 12.79 11.32
CA ALA A 356 15.57 13.85 10.37
C ALA A 356 17.09 14.01 10.17
N ALA A 357 17.88 13.95 11.25
CA ALA A 357 19.34 14.03 11.18
C ALA A 357 19.99 12.87 10.38
N GLU A 358 19.34 11.70 10.29
CA GLU A 358 19.82 10.60 9.45
C GLU A 358 19.64 10.90 7.94
N LEU A 359 18.70 11.77 7.57
CA LEU A 359 18.50 12.22 6.18
C LEU A 359 19.59 13.18 5.70
N ASP A 360 20.25 13.88 6.62
CA ASP A 360 21.41 14.74 6.34
C ASP A 360 22.74 13.97 6.37
N ASN A 361 22.73 12.73 6.85
CA ASN A 361 23.94 11.94 7.05
C ASN A 361 24.25 11.06 5.81
N PRO A 362 25.28 11.41 5.02
CA PRO A 362 25.60 10.71 3.77
C PRO A 362 26.12 9.29 3.96
N ALA A 363 26.51 8.91 5.17
CA ALA A 363 26.86 7.53 5.49
C ALA A 363 25.63 6.63 5.69
N THR A 364 24.42 7.21 5.79
CA THR A 364 23.18 6.50 6.12
C THR A 364 22.10 6.76 5.08
N PHE A 365 21.17 7.68 5.33
CA PHE A 365 20.03 7.95 4.44
C PHE A 365 20.20 9.20 3.56
N GLY A 366 21.19 10.06 3.85
CA GLY A 366 21.53 11.24 3.05
C GLY A 366 22.37 10.94 1.79
N THR A 367 22.00 9.90 1.04
CA THR A 367 22.70 9.54 -0.21
C THR A 367 22.42 10.55 -1.33
N LEU A 368 23.14 10.45 -2.45
CA LEU A 368 22.99 11.36 -3.60
C LEU A 368 21.53 11.51 -4.05
N HIS A 369 20.84 10.38 -4.15
CA HIS A 369 19.39 10.32 -4.25
C HIS A 369 18.89 9.80 -2.91
N CYS A 370 18.33 10.68 -2.07
CA CYS A 370 17.71 10.31 -0.80
C CYS A 370 16.21 10.04 -1.05
N VAL A 371 15.56 9.13 -0.33
CA VAL A 371 15.93 8.37 0.86
C VAL A 371 16.01 6.87 0.53
N PRO A 372 17.17 6.20 0.72
CA PRO A 372 17.32 4.78 0.39
C PRO A 372 16.49 3.89 1.31
N THR A 373 15.99 2.79 0.75
CA THR A 373 15.20 1.79 1.48
C THR A 373 15.96 1.10 2.63
N LEU A 374 17.30 1.08 2.54
CA LEU A 374 18.24 0.56 3.53
C LEU A 374 19.34 1.61 3.73
N ALA A 375 19.73 1.89 4.98
CA ALA A 375 20.80 2.84 5.24
C ALA A 375 22.12 2.40 4.56
N ALA A 376 22.90 3.36 4.07
CA ALA A 376 24.10 3.09 3.28
C ALA A 376 25.24 2.39 4.06
N ASP A 377 25.22 2.45 5.39
CA ASP A 377 26.15 1.78 6.30
C ASP A 377 25.70 0.35 6.69
N GLU A 378 24.49 -0.07 6.30
CA GLU A 378 23.96 -1.38 6.66
C GLU A 378 24.46 -2.49 5.72
N PRO A 379 24.78 -3.69 6.26
CA PRO A 379 25.12 -4.84 5.44
C PRO A 379 24.02 -5.18 4.45
N GLY A 380 24.40 -5.33 3.18
CA GLY A 380 23.48 -5.64 2.08
C GLY A 380 23.02 -4.42 1.28
N PHE A 381 23.37 -3.19 1.70
CA PHE A 381 23.14 -2.00 0.90
C PHE A 381 23.75 -2.12 -0.50
N ASN A 382 22.97 -1.78 -1.52
CA ASN A 382 23.40 -1.79 -2.91
C ASN A 382 23.38 -0.36 -3.46
N PRO A 383 24.54 0.21 -3.83
CA PRO A 383 24.62 1.57 -4.34
C PRO A 383 23.92 1.77 -5.70
N ASN A 384 23.61 0.67 -6.41
CA ASN A 384 22.84 0.68 -7.65
C ASN A 384 21.34 0.41 -7.41
N GLY A 385 20.87 0.38 -6.16
CA GLY A 385 19.46 0.15 -5.79
C GLY A 385 19.24 -1.22 -5.15
N GLY A 386 19.45 -2.33 -5.88
CA GLY A 386 19.27 -3.67 -5.31
C GLY A 386 17.86 -3.94 -4.79
N TYR A 387 16.85 -3.30 -5.41
CA TYR A 387 15.44 -3.34 -4.99
C TYR A 387 15.26 -2.75 -3.58
N TRP A 388 14.69 -3.46 -2.60
CA TRP A 388 14.48 -2.96 -1.23
C TRP A 388 15.74 -2.91 -0.34
N ASN A 389 16.92 -3.05 -0.95
CA ASN A 389 18.22 -3.00 -0.26
C ASN A 389 19.04 -1.77 -0.67
N GLY A 390 18.37 -0.65 -0.93
CA GLY A 390 19.04 0.62 -1.23
C GLY A 390 18.33 1.48 -2.27
N ALA A 391 17.43 0.91 -3.09
CA ALA A 391 16.76 1.70 -4.13
C ALA A 391 15.83 2.74 -3.51
N ILE A 392 15.59 3.80 -4.29
CA ILE A 392 14.67 4.89 -3.97
C ILE A 392 13.33 4.61 -4.62
N TRP A 393 12.25 4.80 -3.86
CA TRP A 393 10.88 4.50 -4.28
C TRP A 393 9.96 5.66 -3.90
N ALA A 394 9.20 6.17 -4.86
CA ALA A 394 8.20 7.23 -4.66
C ALA A 394 7.20 6.96 -3.52
N PRO A 395 6.62 5.75 -3.39
CA PRO A 395 5.74 5.47 -2.26
C PRO A 395 6.37 5.80 -0.90
N THR A 396 7.64 5.43 -0.72
CA THR A 396 8.35 5.69 0.53
C THR A 396 8.85 7.13 0.63
N GLU A 397 9.22 7.77 -0.49
CA GLU A 397 9.51 9.22 -0.51
C GLU A 397 8.32 10.04 -0.03
N LYS A 398 7.12 9.76 -0.58
CA LYS A 398 5.90 10.43 -0.16
C LYS A 398 5.64 10.25 1.33
N MET A 399 5.86 9.03 1.82
CA MET A 399 5.72 8.74 3.24
C MET A 399 6.69 9.56 4.10
N VAL A 400 7.97 9.65 3.70
CA VAL A 400 8.97 10.44 4.43
C VAL A 400 8.64 11.93 4.40
N VAL A 401 8.38 12.49 3.22
CA VAL A 401 8.05 13.92 3.04
C VAL A 401 6.85 14.32 3.89
N ARG A 402 5.74 13.57 3.81
CA ARG A 402 4.54 13.83 4.63
C ARG A 402 4.81 13.60 6.13
N GLY A 403 5.70 12.68 6.46
CA GLY A 403 6.17 12.47 7.82
C GLY A 403 6.94 13.66 8.38
N LEU A 404 7.82 14.27 7.59
CA LEU A 404 8.60 15.45 7.98
C LEU A 404 7.70 16.67 8.21
N GLU A 405 6.75 16.91 7.30
CA GLU A 405 5.75 17.99 7.42
C GLU A 405 4.92 17.87 8.71
N ASN A 406 4.55 16.66 9.12
CA ASN A 406 3.82 16.44 10.38
C ASN A 406 4.57 16.96 11.63
N TYR A 407 5.90 17.11 11.56
CA TYR A 407 6.74 17.62 12.64
C TYR A 407 7.27 19.03 12.40
N GLY A 408 6.82 19.70 11.33
CA GLY A 408 7.24 21.05 10.96
C GLY A 408 8.64 21.13 10.34
N TYR A 409 9.15 20.04 9.78
CA TYR A 409 10.39 20.02 9.00
C TYR A 409 10.12 20.35 7.52
N ASP A 410 9.35 21.40 7.26
CA ASP A 410 8.84 21.72 5.91
C ASP A 410 9.97 21.99 4.90
N GLU A 411 11.05 22.64 5.34
CA GLU A 411 12.23 22.91 4.50
C GLU A 411 12.95 21.62 4.09
N LEU A 412 13.24 20.73 5.06
CA LEU A 412 13.85 19.43 4.79
C LEU A 412 12.92 18.54 3.93
N ALA A 413 11.61 18.59 4.17
CA ALA A 413 10.62 17.89 3.35
C ALA A 413 10.69 18.35 1.89
N ARG A 414 10.80 19.67 1.66
CA ARG A 414 10.99 20.26 0.33
C ARG A 414 12.34 19.88 -0.29
N GLU A 415 13.41 19.82 0.50
CA GLU A 415 14.74 19.42 0.00
C GLU A 415 14.77 17.96 -0.46
N VAL A 416 14.23 17.03 0.35
CA VAL A 416 14.07 15.62 -0.02
C VAL A 416 13.21 15.48 -1.27
N ALA A 417 12.09 16.22 -1.31
CA ALA A 417 11.19 16.27 -2.45
C ALA A 417 11.89 16.70 -3.75
N MET A 418 12.67 17.79 -3.68
CA MET A 418 13.41 18.33 -4.81
C MET A 418 14.59 17.45 -5.22
N ASN A 419 15.27 16.85 -4.26
CA ASN A 419 16.30 15.85 -4.53
C ASN A 419 15.72 14.69 -5.34
N HIS A 420 14.59 14.14 -4.90
CA HIS A 420 13.95 13.04 -5.61
C HIS A 420 13.51 13.45 -7.02
N LEU A 421 12.82 14.59 -7.14
CA LEU A 421 12.34 15.09 -8.43
C LEU A 421 13.48 15.35 -9.41
N HIS A 422 14.59 15.95 -8.95
CA HIS A 422 15.77 16.18 -9.77
C HIS A 422 16.35 14.89 -10.33
N ASN A 423 16.61 13.90 -9.47
CA ASN A 423 17.16 12.60 -9.89
C ASN A 423 16.23 11.87 -10.89
N VAL A 424 14.91 11.95 -10.68
CA VAL A 424 13.93 11.40 -11.62
C VAL A 424 14.01 12.11 -12.98
N VAL A 425 14.09 13.44 -12.99
CA VAL A 425 14.15 14.23 -14.22
C VAL A 425 15.44 13.93 -15.00
N GLU A 426 16.58 13.73 -14.33
CA GLU A 426 17.82 13.32 -15.00
C GLU A 426 17.68 11.94 -15.67
N VAL A 427 17.08 10.96 -14.97
CA VAL A 427 16.78 9.66 -15.59
C VAL A 427 15.75 9.78 -16.72
N TYR A 428 14.79 10.68 -16.60
CA TYR A 428 13.81 10.98 -17.65
C TYR A 428 14.49 11.58 -18.90
N LYS A 429 15.44 12.50 -18.74
CA LYS A 429 16.20 13.10 -19.85
C LYS A 429 16.90 12.02 -20.68
N GLU A 430 17.45 11.00 -20.03
CA GLU A 430 18.14 9.89 -20.70
C GLU A 430 17.20 8.85 -21.31
N THR A 431 16.08 8.56 -20.64
CA THR A 431 15.24 7.38 -20.98
C THR A 431 13.89 7.71 -21.60
N GLY A 432 13.47 8.97 -21.56
CA GLY A 432 12.17 9.44 -22.06
C GLY A 432 10.98 8.99 -21.22
N THR A 433 11.19 8.45 -20.02
CA THR A 433 10.11 7.98 -19.14
C THR A 433 10.53 7.81 -17.68
N LEU A 434 9.56 7.50 -16.82
CA LEU A 434 9.71 7.22 -15.39
C LEU A 434 9.86 5.71 -15.13
N TRP A 435 10.55 5.36 -14.05
CA TRP A 435 10.92 4.00 -13.68
C TRP A 435 10.38 3.59 -12.32
N GLU A 436 10.42 2.30 -12.02
CA GLU A 436 9.89 1.72 -10.78
C GLU A 436 10.66 2.17 -9.53
N ASN A 437 11.97 2.31 -9.64
CA ASN A 437 12.86 2.74 -8.58
C ASN A 437 14.18 3.29 -9.16
N TYR A 438 14.93 3.99 -8.32
CA TYR A 438 16.15 4.71 -8.71
C TYR A 438 17.34 4.31 -7.83
N ALA A 439 18.55 4.50 -8.35
CA ALA A 439 19.78 4.19 -7.62
C ALA A 439 20.10 5.29 -6.59
N PRO A 440 20.50 4.93 -5.35
CA PRO A 440 20.76 5.90 -4.29
C PRO A 440 22.07 6.69 -4.48
N GLN A 441 23.04 6.15 -5.23
CA GLN A 441 24.38 6.75 -5.39
C GLN A 441 24.70 7.15 -6.84
N SER A 442 23.71 7.14 -7.74
CA SER A 442 23.86 7.62 -9.12
C SER A 442 22.51 8.04 -9.70
N MET A 443 22.52 9.02 -10.62
CA MET A 443 21.34 9.45 -11.39
C MET A 443 21.00 8.42 -12.47
N SER A 444 20.54 7.25 -12.04
CA SER A 444 20.22 6.13 -12.93
C SER A 444 19.06 5.32 -12.38
N ARG A 445 18.35 4.59 -13.24
CA ARG A 445 17.37 3.59 -12.80
C ARG A 445 17.99 2.58 -11.83
N GLY A 446 17.22 2.16 -10.83
CA GLY A 446 17.66 1.14 -9.89
C GLY A 446 17.81 -0.22 -10.58
N LYS A 447 18.84 -0.98 -10.19
CA LYS A 447 19.04 -2.36 -10.64
C LYS A 447 18.17 -3.32 -9.82
N PRO A 448 17.57 -4.35 -10.46
CA PRO A 448 16.84 -5.38 -9.73
C PRO A 448 17.77 -6.17 -8.79
N SER A 449 17.19 -6.85 -7.81
CA SER A 449 17.93 -7.77 -6.94
C SER A 449 18.60 -8.89 -7.76
N SER A 450 19.85 -9.26 -7.40
CA SER A 450 20.58 -10.38 -8.02
C SER A 450 19.84 -11.71 -7.86
N ALA A 451 19.02 -11.88 -6.83
CA ALA A 451 18.22 -13.09 -6.62
C ALA A 451 16.99 -13.20 -7.54
N LEU A 452 16.41 -12.07 -7.96
CA LEU A 452 15.34 -12.05 -8.96
C LEU A 452 15.84 -12.48 -10.34
N SER A 453 17.17 -12.44 -10.57
CA SER A 453 17.79 -12.88 -11.82
C SER A 453 18.14 -14.38 -11.86
N HIS A 454 18.19 -15.09 -10.72
CA HIS A 454 18.71 -16.47 -10.65
C HIS A 454 17.67 -17.58 -10.38
N ASN A 455 16.45 -17.28 -9.92
CA ASN A 455 15.44 -18.32 -9.65
C ASN A 455 14.55 -18.63 -10.87
N ASN A 456 14.80 -19.83 -11.43
CA ASN A 456 14.31 -20.35 -12.71
C ASN A 456 12.85 -20.88 -12.70
N LEU A 457 12.00 -20.49 -11.75
CA LEU A 457 10.61 -20.94 -11.69
C LEU A 457 9.67 -19.74 -11.53
N ARG A 458 8.99 -19.40 -12.63
CA ARG A 458 7.88 -18.42 -12.80
C ARG A 458 8.15 -16.92 -12.83
N ILE A 459 9.37 -16.42 -12.62
CA ILE A 459 9.73 -15.03 -13.00
C ILE A 459 10.05 -14.94 -14.51
N LYS A 460 10.27 -16.07 -15.20
CA LYS A 460 10.52 -16.13 -16.66
C LYS A 460 9.30 -15.85 -17.57
N ARG A 461 8.09 -15.65 -17.02
CA ARG A 461 6.94 -15.11 -17.80
C ARG A 461 6.74 -13.61 -17.62
N LEU A 462 7.71 -12.92 -17.01
CA LEU A 462 7.90 -11.49 -17.12
C LEU A 462 8.91 -11.24 -18.25
N GLU A 463 8.54 -11.58 -19.50
CA GLU A 463 9.36 -11.23 -20.67
C GLU A 463 9.64 -9.73 -20.67
N PHE A 464 10.92 -9.39 -20.50
CA PHE A 464 11.50 -8.06 -20.65
C PHE A 464 11.22 -7.50 -22.06
N LEU A 465 10.00 -7.01 -22.26
CA LEU A 465 9.73 -5.89 -23.15
C LEU A 465 10.27 -4.62 -22.46
N PRO A 466 10.42 -3.48 -23.15
CA PRO A 466 10.77 -2.22 -22.51
C PRO A 466 9.63 -1.84 -21.53
N ARG A 467 9.72 -2.37 -20.32
CA ARG A 467 8.67 -2.37 -19.29
C ARG A 467 8.87 -1.15 -18.43
N VAL A 468 8.36 -0.06 -18.96
CA VAL A 468 8.25 1.21 -18.30
C VAL A 468 7.07 1.13 -17.33
N PHE A 469 7.29 1.18 -16.02
CA PHE A 469 6.20 1.08 -15.05
C PHE A 469 6.26 2.11 -13.92
N TYR A 470 5.04 2.51 -13.56
CA TYR A 470 4.58 3.82 -13.07
C TYR A 470 4.25 3.81 -11.58
N ARG A 471 5.11 3.20 -10.76
CA ARG A 471 4.95 3.23 -9.30
C ARG A 471 5.16 4.62 -8.70
N GLU A 472 5.68 5.55 -9.50
CA GLU A 472 6.12 6.86 -9.03
C GLU A 472 5.20 8.04 -9.36
N LEU A 473 4.20 7.84 -10.23
CA LEU A 473 3.11 8.82 -10.46
C LEU A 473 2.54 9.46 -9.17
N PRO A 474 2.37 8.73 -8.03
CA PRO A 474 1.79 9.23 -6.79
C PRO A 474 2.35 10.52 -6.17
N VAL A 475 3.52 10.97 -6.63
CA VAL A 475 4.32 11.98 -5.94
C VAL A 475 4.63 13.18 -6.83
N TYR A 476 4.60 13.06 -8.16
CA TYR A 476 5.08 14.17 -9.01
C TYR A 476 4.21 15.42 -8.90
N ALA A 477 2.88 15.33 -8.96
CA ALA A 477 2.03 16.52 -8.76
C ALA A 477 2.14 17.12 -7.34
N SER A 478 2.26 16.28 -6.30
CA SER A 478 2.46 16.76 -4.94
C SER A 478 3.84 17.40 -4.73
N LEU A 479 4.90 16.86 -5.34
CA LEU A 479 6.26 17.42 -5.27
C LEU A 479 6.34 18.75 -6.01
N PHE A 480 5.69 18.87 -7.18
CA PHE A 480 5.58 20.13 -7.91
C PHE A 480 4.76 21.19 -7.13
N THR A 481 3.82 20.79 -6.27
CA THR A 481 3.05 21.72 -5.42
C THR A 481 3.80 22.11 -4.13
N ILE A 482 4.75 21.28 -3.67
CA ILE A 482 5.62 21.58 -2.53
C ILE A 482 6.85 22.40 -2.97
N ALA A 483 7.27 22.26 -4.22
CA ALA A 483 8.46 22.87 -4.80
C ALA A 483 8.28 24.31 -5.31
N GLY A 484 7.07 24.68 -5.71
CA GLY A 484 6.70 26.03 -6.15
C GLY A 484 5.91 26.74 -5.06
#